data_AF-A0A7W0MLY2-F1
#
_entry.id   AF-A0A7W0MLY2-F1
#
_cell.length_a   1.000
_cell.length_b   1.000
_cell.length_c   1.000
_cell.angle_alpha   90.00
_cell.angle_beta   90.00
_cell.angle_gamma   90.00
#
_symmetry.space_group_name_H-M   'P 1'
#
loop_
_entity.id
_entity.type
_entity.pdbx_description
1 polymer ?
#
loop_
_entity_poly.entity_id
_entity_poly.type
_entity_poly.pdbx_seq_one_letter_code
_entity_poly.pdbx_strand_id
1 'polypeptide(L)'
;MSWIEQSLMARSGVAKGIEGARHTITIEDQGKFHYVYGPYVDPVLTVVPGAVVTVETHDAFEGKITSESDKPSAILNFPFLNPQTGPIAVQGAEKGDCLAVHIRSIKPRGPQPVGTTCLIPEFGGLVGTGQTALLNAPLPEKVKKLKVDENGVYWSDKITLPYEPFIGTIGTSPAIEAISSLQPDYHGGNMDLPDVGPGSIIYLPVNTKGALLYLGDCHAVQG
;
A
#
# COMPACT_ATOMS: atom_id res chain seq x y z
N MET A 1 8.82 14.87 24.48
CA MET A 1 8.50 13.46 24.25
C MET A 1 7.52 13.40 23.10
N SER A 2 7.82 12.61 22.07
CA SER A 2 6.90 12.38 20.96
C SER A 2 5.73 11.54 21.46
N TRP A 3 4.51 11.73 20.94
CA TRP A 3 3.35 10.91 21.32
C TRP A 3 3.59 9.41 21.04
N ILE A 4 4.48 9.10 20.09
CA ILE A 4 4.91 7.73 19.76
C ILE A 4 5.50 7.03 20.99
N GLU A 5 6.25 7.73 21.84
CA GLU A 5 6.88 7.17 23.05
C GLU A 5 5.83 6.74 24.09
N GLN A 6 4.60 7.26 24.00
CA GLN A 6 3.48 6.94 24.89
C GLN A 6 2.47 5.98 24.24
N SER A 7 2.68 5.61 22.98
CA SER A 7 1.78 4.73 22.21
C SER A 7 1.68 3.31 22.77
N LEU A 8 0.68 2.54 22.34
CA LEU A 8 0.58 1.11 22.68
C LEU A 8 1.77 0.31 22.13
N MET A 9 2.24 0.62 20.92
CA MET A 9 3.46 0.03 20.36
C MET A 9 4.67 0.23 21.29
N ALA A 10 4.89 1.46 21.80
CA ALA A 10 6.01 1.75 22.67
C ALA A 10 5.87 1.14 24.07
N ARG A 11 4.66 1.12 24.64
CA ARG A 11 4.44 0.60 26.00
C ARG A 11 4.34 -0.92 26.05
N SER A 12 3.66 -1.52 25.07
CA SER A 12 3.28 -2.94 25.09
C SER A 12 4.08 -3.79 24.12
N GLY A 13 4.55 -3.24 23.00
CA GLY A 13 5.32 -3.99 22.00
C GLY A 13 6.58 -4.62 22.59
N VAL A 14 7.00 -5.76 22.03
CA VAL A 14 8.18 -6.51 22.50
C VAL A 14 9.44 -5.64 22.44
N ALA A 15 9.59 -4.84 21.38
CA ALA A 15 10.70 -3.91 21.21
C ALA A 15 10.56 -2.60 21.99
N LYS A 16 9.43 -2.37 22.69
CA LYS A 16 9.16 -1.14 23.46
C LYS A 16 9.37 0.18 22.69
N GLY A 17 9.07 0.17 21.39
CA GLY A 17 9.28 1.33 20.50
C GLY A 17 10.76 1.65 20.22
N ILE A 18 11.69 0.78 20.64
CA ILE A 18 13.12 0.93 20.40
C ILE A 18 13.43 0.43 18.98
N GLU A 19 14.10 1.27 18.20
CA GLU A 19 14.53 0.91 16.85
C GLU A 19 15.63 -0.15 16.89
N GLY A 20 15.43 -1.21 16.12
CA GLY A 20 16.39 -2.29 15.90
C GLY A 20 17.16 -2.12 14.59
N ALA A 21 17.49 -3.25 13.97
CA ALA A 21 18.21 -3.29 12.70
C ALA A 21 17.43 -2.59 11.57
N ARG A 22 18.17 -1.99 10.63
CA ARG A 22 17.60 -1.37 9.43
C ARG A 22 17.76 -2.29 8.23
N HIS A 23 16.70 -2.42 7.46
CA HIS A 23 16.64 -3.27 6.27
C HIS A 23 16.11 -2.46 5.09
N THR A 24 16.39 -2.96 3.88
CA THR A 24 15.84 -2.42 2.64
C THR A 24 15.32 -3.57 1.80
N ILE A 25 14.18 -3.35 1.15
CA ILE A 25 13.64 -4.22 0.10
C ILE A 25 13.54 -3.35 -1.15
N THR A 26 14.42 -3.54 -2.12
CA THR A 26 14.31 -2.91 -3.44
C THR A 26 13.28 -3.64 -4.31
N ILE A 27 12.94 -3.06 -5.46
CA ILE A 27 12.15 -3.76 -6.48
C ILE A 27 12.85 -5.06 -6.92
N GLU A 28 14.18 -5.07 -7.02
CA GLU A 28 14.93 -6.29 -7.35
C GLU A 28 14.88 -7.33 -6.22
N ASP A 29 14.98 -6.92 -4.95
CA ASP A 29 14.88 -7.82 -3.80
C ASP A 29 13.52 -8.51 -3.72
N GLN A 30 12.43 -7.78 -4.02
CA GLN A 30 11.09 -8.33 -4.09
C GLN A 30 10.95 -9.34 -5.22
N GLY A 31 11.52 -9.04 -6.39
CA GLY A 31 11.43 -9.86 -7.59
C GLY A 31 10.01 -9.91 -8.16
N LYS A 32 9.19 -10.86 -7.68
CA LYS A 32 7.81 -11.03 -8.14
C LYS A 32 6.84 -10.34 -7.18
N PHE A 33 5.98 -9.46 -7.71
CA PHE A 33 4.91 -8.85 -6.94
C PHE A 33 3.70 -9.77 -6.80
N HIS A 34 2.98 -9.59 -5.70
CA HIS A 34 1.80 -10.39 -5.36
C HIS A 34 0.53 -9.54 -5.47
N TYR A 35 -0.57 -10.17 -5.88
CA TYR A 35 -1.89 -9.56 -6.04
C TYR A 35 -2.93 -10.15 -5.09
N VAL A 36 -2.45 -10.88 -4.09
CA VAL A 36 -3.25 -11.45 -3.01
C VAL A 36 -2.46 -11.44 -1.70
N TYR A 37 -3.16 -11.28 -0.60
CA TYR A 37 -2.69 -11.54 0.76
C TYR A 37 -2.97 -12.99 1.11
N GLY A 38 -1.95 -13.75 1.51
CA GLY A 38 -2.13 -15.12 1.94
C GLY A 38 -0.83 -15.79 2.42
N PRO A 39 -0.94 -17.01 2.99
CA PRO A 39 0.16 -17.71 3.65
C PRO A 39 1.04 -18.54 2.69
N TYR A 40 0.84 -18.39 1.38
CA TYR A 40 1.36 -19.31 0.37
C TYR A 40 2.67 -18.88 -0.29
N VAL A 41 3.18 -17.71 0.09
CA VAL A 41 4.40 -17.12 -0.46
C VAL A 41 5.45 -17.09 0.63
N ASP A 42 6.67 -17.51 0.28
CA ASP A 42 7.80 -17.43 1.19
C ASP A 42 8.17 -15.97 1.50
N PRO A 43 8.57 -15.64 2.74
CA PRO A 43 8.96 -14.28 3.07
C PRO A 43 10.16 -13.79 2.26
N VAL A 44 10.03 -12.61 1.66
CA VAL A 44 11.16 -11.91 1.01
C VAL A 44 12.15 -11.34 2.04
N LEU A 45 11.67 -11.10 3.26
CA LEU A 45 12.46 -10.60 4.37
C LEU A 45 11.93 -11.19 5.68
N THR A 46 12.83 -11.60 6.57
CA THR A 46 12.49 -11.93 7.97
C THR A 46 13.20 -10.96 8.91
N VAL A 47 12.45 -10.35 9.84
CA VAL A 47 12.93 -9.37 10.81
C VAL A 47 12.56 -9.76 12.23
N VAL A 48 13.23 -9.15 13.21
CA VAL A 48 12.84 -9.18 14.61
C VAL A 48 11.97 -7.96 14.95
N PRO A 49 11.10 -8.02 15.98
CA PRO A 49 10.35 -6.85 16.45
C PRO A 49 11.26 -5.63 16.69
N GLY A 50 10.82 -4.45 16.23
CA GLY A 50 11.57 -3.19 16.33
C GLY A 50 12.42 -2.85 15.10
N ALA A 51 12.59 -3.76 14.15
CA ALA A 51 13.27 -3.47 12.89
C ALA A 51 12.65 -2.30 12.12
N VAL A 52 13.48 -1.55 11.40
CA VAL A 52 13.05 -0.47 10.50
C VAL A 52 13.30 -0.93 9.07
N VAL A 53 12.26 -0.92 8.24
CA VAL A 53 12.34 -1.40 6.86
C VAL A 53 12.04 -0.26 5.89
N THR A 54 12.95 0.01 4.96
CA THR A 54 12.70 0.84 3.78
C THR A 54 12.22 -0.06 2.65
N VAL A 55 11.06 0.25 2.08
CA VAL A 55 10.40 -0.59 1.09
C VAL A 55 10.23 0.22 -0.18
N GLU A 56 10.78 -0.26 -1.30
CA GLU A 56 10.43 0.25 -2.62
C GLU A 56 9.12 -0.39 -3.08
N THR A 57 8.22 0.43 -3.61
CA THR A 57 6.92 0.01 -4.12
C THR A 57 6.76 0.40 -5.58
N HIS A 58 5.88 -0.34 -6.28
CA HIS A 58 5.29 0.12 -7.52
C HIS A 58 4.00 0.93 -7.24
N ASP A 59 3.56 1.70 -8.23
CA ASP A 59 2.21 2.27 -8.23
C ASP A 59 1.15 1.17 -8.39
N ALA A 60 -0.13 1.52 -8.19
CA ALA A 60 -1.29 0.63 -8.37
C ALA A 60 -1.28 -0.17 -9.68
N PHE A 61 -0.60 0.35 -10.71
CA PHE A 61 -0.59 -0.17 -12.06
C PHE A 61 0.67 -0.95 -12.41
N GLU A 62 1.57 -1.17 -11.44
CA GLU A 62 2.87 -1.82 -11.66
C GLU A 62 3.71 -1.11 -12.75
N GLY A 63 3.57 0.21 -12.86
CA GLY A 63 4.23 1.03 -13.88
C GLY A 63 3.71 0.86 -15.30
N LYS A 64 2.58 0.16 -15.51
CA LYS A 64 2.02 -0.10 -16.85
C LYS A 64 1.39 1.13 -17.51
N ILE A 65 0.95 2.11 -16.72
CA ILE A 65 0.38 3.37 -17.22
C ILE A 65 1.46 4.46 -17.25
N THR A 66 1.92 4.78 -18.46
CA THR A 66 3.07 5.65 -18.69
C THR A 66 2.73 6.94 -19.42
N SER A 67 1.60 6.98 -20.14
CA SER A 67 1.14 8.13 -20.94
C SER A 67 -0.32 8.49 -20.66
N GLU A 68 -0.68 9.76 -20.84
CA GLU A 68 -2.09 10.21 -20.75
C GLU A 68 -2.95 9.70 -21.91
N SER A 69 -2.32 9.22 -22.98
CA SER A 69 -3.00 8.55 -24.11
C SER A 69 -3.26 7.07 -23.87
N ASP A 70 -2.73 6.51 -22.79
CA ASP A 70 -2.92 5.10 -22.44
C ASP A 70 -4.39 4.83 -22.13
N LYS A 71 -4.81 3.61 -22.46
CA LYS A 71 -6.17 3.11 -22.17
C LYS A 71 -6.07 2.05 -21.07
N PRO A 72 -6.37 2.39 -19.81
CA PRO A 72 -6.42 1.42 -18.72
C PRO A 72 -7.13 0.11 -19.08
N SER A 73 -8.23 0.15 -19.80
CA SER A 73 -9.01 -1.00 -20.29
C SER A 73 -8.27 -1.92 -21.25
N ALA A 74 -7.26 -1.42 -21.96
CA ALA A 74 -6.44 -2.18 -22.88
C ALA A 74 -5.12 -2.67 -22.25
N ILE A 75 -4.66 -2.02 -21.18
CA ILE A 75 -3.34 -2.24 -20.58
C ILE A 75 -3.44 -2.99 -19.25
N LEU A 76 -4.42 -2.64 -18.42
CA LEU A 76 -4.61 -3.21 -17.10
C LEU A 76 -5.39 -4.52 -17.21
N ASN A 77 -4.91 -5.53 -16.48
CA ASN A 77 -5.62 -6.78 -16.32
C ASN A 77 -6.39 -6.71 -15.00
N PHE A 78 -7.62 -6.20 -15.00
CA PHE A 78 -8.44 -6.16 -13.79
C PHE A 78 -8.78 -7.60 -13.33
N PRO A 79 -8.75 -7.95 -12.03
CA PRO A 79 -8.54 -7.12 -10.84
C PRO A 79 -7.08 -7.05 -10.34
N PHE A 80 -6.08 -7.34 -11.17
CA PHE A 80 -4.66 -7.39 -10.79
C PHE A 80 -4.03 -5.99 -10.71
N LEU A 81 -4.47 -5.23 -9.71
CA LEU A 81 -3.95 -3.92 -9.33
C LEU A 81 -3.32 -3.98 -7.93
N ASN A 82 -2.60 -2.93 -7.55
CA ASN A 82 -1.96 -2.79 -6.24
C ASN A 82 -0.94 -3.92 -5.99
N PRO A 83 0.15 -3.98 -6.77
CA PRO A 83 1.21 -4.96 -6.56
C PRO A 83 1.81 -4.83 -5.14
N GLN A 84 1.79 -5.92 -4.39
CA GLN A 84 2.26 -5.96 -3.00
C GLN A 84 3.74 -6.30 -2.90
N THR A 85 4.48 -5.50 -2.13
CA THR A 85 5.80 -5.85 -1.61
C THR A 85 5.62 -6.66 -0.31
N GLY A 86 6.37 -7.74 -0.15
CA GLY A 86 6.23 -8.71 0.93
C GLY A 86 6.11 -10.17 0.41
N PRO A 87 5.84 -11.13 1.32
CA PRO A 87 5.59 -10.91 2.73
C PRO A 87 6.87 -10.64 3.54
N ILE A 88 6.77 -9.74 4.51
CA ILE A 88 7.78 -9.55 5.55
C ILE A 88 7.35 -10.39 6.77
N ALA A 89 8.17 -11.36 7.15
CA ALA A 89 7.94 -12.15 8.35
C ALA A 89 8.55 -11.48 9.58
N VAL A 90 7.80 -11.45 10.68
CA VAL A 90 8.26 -10.95 11.98
C VAL A 90 8.46 -12.13 12.93
N GLN A 91 9.71 -12.34 13.35
CA GLN A 91 10.08 -13.44 14.23
C GLN A 91 9.31 -13.38 15.55
N GLY A 92 8.73 -14.53 15.93
CA GLY A 92 7.96 -14.67 17.17
C GLY A 92 6.49 -14.30 17.04
N ALA A 93 6.05 -13.67 15.95
CA ALA A 93 4.63 -13.38 15.75
C ALA A 93 3.84 -14.67 15.48
N GLU A 94 2.76 -14.88 16.23
CA GLU A 94 1.85 -16.01 16.09
C GLU A 94 0.37 -15.61 16.15
N LYS A 95 -0.51 -16.55 15.80
CA LYS A 95 -1.95 -16.27 15.74
C LYS A 95 -2.47 -15.79 17.10
N GLY A 96 -3.12 -14.63 17.11
CA GLY A 96 -3.61 -13.97 18.33
C GLY A 96 -2.77 -12.77 18.76
N ASP A 97 -1.58 -12.60 18.19
CA ASP A 97 -0.79 -11.38 18.36
C ASP A 97 -1.35 -10.21 17.55
N CYS A 98 -0.74 -9.04 17.74
CA CYS A 98 -0.98 -7.84 16.96
C CYS A 98 0.35 -7.27 16.46
N LEU A 99 0.44 -7.04 15.15
CA LEU A 99 1.56 -6.37 14.52
C LEU A 99 1.31 -4.86 14.49
N ALA A 100 2.15 -4.10 15.17
CA ALA A 100 2.16 -2.65 15.08
C ALA A 100 3.17 -2.18 14.02
N VAL A 101 2.72 -1.37 13.06
CA VAL A 101 3.56 -0.78 12.01
C VAL A 101 3.49 0.74 12.11
N HIS A 102 4.62 1.37 12.43
CA HIS A 102 4.76 2.82 12.49
C HIS A 102 5.31 3.34 11.15
N ILE A 103 4.53 4.16 10.45
CA ILE A 103 4.92 4.74 9.16
C ILE A 103 5.77 5.98 9.43
N ARG A 104 7.04 5.96 9.04
CA ARG A 104 7.96 7.08 9.33
C ARG A 104 7.93 8.18 8.27
N SER A 105 7.97 7.77 7.02
CA SER A 105 8.08 8.67 5.87
C SER A 105 7.72 7.92 4.60
N ILE A 106 7.14 8.62 3.63
CA ILE A 106 6.86 8.10 2.29
C ILE A 106 7.40 9.14 1.30
N LYS A 107 8.18 8.68 0.31
CA LYS A 107 8.84 9.55 -0.67
C LYS A 107 8.53 9.09 -2.09
N PRO A 108 8.34 10.01 -3.05
CA PRO A 108 8.23 9.64 -4.45
C PRO A 108 9.55 9.04 -4.94
N ARG A 109 9.47 8.02 -5.78
CA ARG A 109 10.63 7.29 -6.33
C ARG A 109 10.59 7.30 -7.85
N GLY A 110 11.75 7.54 -8.47
CA GLY A 110 11.93 7.47 -9.93
C GLY A 110 11.77 8.82 -10.66
N PRO A 111 11.88 8.81 -12.00
CA PRO A 111 11.81 10.01 -12.83
C PRO A 111 10.38 10.56 -12.92
N GLN A 112 10.25 11.88 -12.95
CA GLN A 112 8.96 12.55 -13.14
C GLN A 112 8.44 12.39 -14.59
N PRO A 113 7.11 12.38 -14.78
CA PRO A 113 6.06 12.38 -13.76
C PRO A 113 5.87 11.00 -13.10
N VAL A 114 5.87 10.96 -11.77
CA VAL A 114 5.73 9.70 -11.00
C VAL A 114 4.29 9.42 -10.56
N GLY A 115 3.41 10.42 -10.50
CA GLY A 115 2.02 10.24 -10.11
C GLY A 115 1.14 9.82 -11.28
N THR A 116 0.15 8.96 -11.01
CA THR A 116 -0.85 8.51 -11.97
C THR A 116 -2.23 8.54 -11.32
N THR A 117 -3.22 9.13 -11.99
CA THR A 117 -4.64 8.93 -11.64
C THR A 117 -5.42 8.56 -12.90
N CYS A 118 -6.39 7.65 -12.74
CA CYS A 118 -7.14 7.07 -13.83
C CYS A 118 -8.64 7.08 -13.54
N LEU A 119 -9.45 7.34 -14.57
CA LEU A 119 -10.83 6.87 -14.61
C LEU A 119 -10.84 5.54 -15.35
N ILE A 120 -10.88 4.45 -14.60
CA ILE A 120 -10.94 3.09 -15.15
C ILE A 120 -12.41 2.75 -15.43
N PRO A 121 -12.75 2.21 -16.62
CA PRO A 121 -14.11 1.80 -16.92
C PRO A 121 -14.66 0.82 -15.87
N GLU A 122 -15.91 1.03 -15.48
CA GLU A 122 -16.62 0.19 -14.51
C GLU A 122 -15.97 0.08 -13.12
N PHE A 123 -15.14 1.06 -12.73
CA PHE A 123 -14.50 1.12 -11.42
C PHE A 123 -14.52 2.56 -10.86
N GLY A 124 -15.16 2.73 -9.70
CA GLY A 124 -15.26 4.02 -9.00
C GLY A 124 -16.59 4.20 -8.27
N GLY A 125 -16.69 5.23 -7.44
CA GLY A 125 -17.88 5.47 -6.60
C GLY A 125 -19.10 6.05 -7.30
N LEU A 126 -18.91 6.70 -8.47
CA LEU A 126 -19.97 7.41 -9.22
C LEU A 126 -20.23 6.82 -10.61
N VAL A 127 -19.95 5.52 -10.78
CA VAL A 127 -20.15 4.79 -12.03
C VAL A 127 -20.75 3.40 -11.72
N GLY A 128 -21.47 2.81 -12.67
CA GLY A 128 -21.81 1.38 -12.57
C GLY A 128 -20.53 0.53 -12.55
N THR A 129 -20.55 -0.58 -11.82
CA THR A 129 -19.40 -1.48 -11.69
C THR A 129 -19.84 -2.93 -11.85
N GLY A 130 -18.89 -3.88 -11.86
CA GLY A 130 -19.23 -5.30 -11.83
C GLY A 130 -20.01 -5.73 -10.58
N GLN A 131 -19.91 -4.99 -9.47
CA GLN A 131 -20.67 -5.25 -8.23
C GLN A 131 -21.99 -4.46 -8.18
N THR A 132 -21.96 -3.20 -8.59
CA THR A 132 -23.16 -2.36 -8.76
C THR A 132 -23.53 -2.36 -10.23
N ALA A 133 -24.09 -3.48 -10.68
CA ALA A 133 -24.34 -3.73 -12.10
C ALA A 133 -25.45 -2.82 -12.64
N LEU A 134 -25.07 -1.88 -13.51
CA LEU A 134 -25.97 -0.96 -14.20
C LEU A 134 -25.87 -1.15 -15.72
N LEU A 135 -26.88 -0.70 -16.45
CA LEU A 135 -26.93 -0.79 -17.93
C LEU A 135 -26.40 0.47 -18.63
N ASN A 136 -25.97 1.47 -17.87
CA ASN A 136 -25.42 2.70 -18.41
C ASN A 136 -24.07 2.45 -19.08
N ALA A 137 -23.74 3.26 -20.10
CA ALA A 137 -22.38 3.29 -20.61
C ALA A 137 -21.39 3.70 -19.50
N PRO A 138 -20.15 3.16 -19.50
CA PRO A 138 -19.13 3.56 -18.52
C PRO A 138 -18.77 5.04 -18.69
N LEU A 139 -18.18 5.63 -17.64
CA LEU A 139 -17.57 6.96 -17.76
C LEU A 139 -16.43 6.94 -18.79
N PRO A 140 -16.14 8.08 -19.45
CA PRO A 140 -14.99 8.18 -20.32
C PRO A 140 -13.71 7.82 -19.59
N GLU A 141 -12.99 6.87 -20.15
CA GLU A 141 -11.67 6.49 -19.68
C GLU A 141 -10.68 7.67 -19.81
N LYS A 142 -9.94 7.94 -18.73
CA LYS A 142 -8.96 9.03 -18.68
C LYS A 142 -7.74 8.61 -17.87
N VAL A 143 -6.58 9.10 -18.28
CA VAL A 143 -5.34 9.03 -17.52
C VAL A 143 -4.81 10.43 -17.34
N LYS A 144 -4.26 10.72 -16.16
CA LYS A 144 -3.51 11.94 -15.91
C LYS A 144 -2.19 11.59 -15.25
N LYS A 145 -1.09 12.09 -15.81
CA LYS A 145 0.25 11.95 -15.25
C LYS A 145 0.59 13.22 -14.47
N LEU A 146 1.12 13.05 -13.27
CA LEU A 146 1.32 14.13 -12.32
C LEU A 146 2.78 14.20 -11.91
N LYS A 147 3.34 15.41 -11.94
CA LYS A 147 4.57 15.67 -11.18
C LYS A 147 4.22 15.60 -9.70
N VAL A 148 5.02 14.89 -8.92
CA VAL A 148 4.88 14.76 -7.46
C VAL A 148 6.25 14.87 -6.82
N ASP A 149 6.44 15.83 -5.92
CA ASP A 149 7.61 15.89 -5.05
C ASP A 149 7.21 16.14 -3.60
N GLU A 150 8.16 16.14 -2.67
CA GLU A 150 7.87 16.29 -1.22
C GLU A 150 7.23 17.65 -0.87
N ASN A 151 7.15 18.61 -1.81
CA ASN A 151 6.47 19.90 -1.61
C ASN A 151 5.02 19.91 -2.13
N GLY A 152 4.60 18.93 -2.93
CA GLY A 152 3.23 18.90 -3.44
C GLY A 152 2.98 18.00 -4.65
N VAL A 153 1.68 17.88 -4.96
CA VAL A 153 1.14 17.22 -6.15
C VAL A 153 0.67 18.28 -7.14
N TYR A 154 1.37 18.41 -8.26
CA TYR A 154 1.11 19.46 -9.26
C TYR A 154 -0.04 19.05 -10.19
N TRP A 155 -1.27 19.25 -9.72
CA TRP A 155 -2.49 18.84 -10.42
C TRP A 155 -2.68 19.58 -11.76
N SER A 156 -2.37 20.88 -11.79
CA SER A 156 -2.43 21.72 -13.00
C SER A 156 -1.59 22.97 -12.79
N ASP A 157 -1.46 23.82 -13.82
CA ASP A 157 -0.80 25.14 -13.72
C ASP A 157 -1.41 26.07 -12.67
N LYS A 158 -2.63 25.76 -12.18
CA LYS A 158 -3.38 26.57 -11.22
C LYS A 158 -3.51 25.93 -9.84
N ILE A 159 -3.29 24.62 -9.73
CA ILE A 159 -3.61 23.85 -8.53
C ILE A 159 -2.41 22.97 -8.20
N THR A 160 -1.85 23.22 -7.03
CA THR A 160 -0.90 22.34 -6.36
C THR A 160 -1.55 21.86 -5.07
N LEU A 161 -1.75 20.56 -4.95
CA LEU A 161 -2.27 19.95 -3.74
C LEU A 161 -1.11 19.69 -2.77
N PRO A 162 -1.34 19.72 -1.45
CA PRO A 162 -0.33 19.32 -0.48
C PRO A 162 0.10 17.87 -0.72
N TYR A 163 1.36 17.56 -0.41
CA TYR A 163 1.86 16.19 -0.42
C TYR A 163 1.57 15.56 0.95
N GLU A 164 0.48 14.80 1.01
CA GLU A 164 -0.02 14.12 2.21
C GLU A 164 -0.06 12.61 1.93
N PRO A 165 1.13 11.98 1.82
CA PRO A 165 1.20 10.61 1.33
C PRO A 165 0.74 9.61 2.39
N PHE A 166 0.19 8.49 1.93
CA PHE A 166 -0.19 7.36 2.77
C PHE A 166 -0.07 6.05 1.99
N ILE A 167 -0.17 4.93 2.72
CA ILE A 167 -0.15 3.59 2.13
C ILE A 167 -1.61 3.12 1.96
N GLY A 168 -2.06 2.93 0.71
CA GLY A 168 -3.42 2.47 0.41
C GLY A 168 -3.63 0.99 0.76
N THR A 169 -2.63 0.17 0.43
CA THR A 169 -2.62 -1.26 0.74
C THR A 169 -1.60 -1.62 1.81
N ILE A 170 -2.06 -2.06 2.98
CA ILE A 170 -1.20 -2.61 4.03
C ILE A 170 -1.97 -3.65 4.84
N GLY A 171 -1.40 -4.84 5.02
CA GLY A 171 -2.11 -5.94 5.65
C GLY A 171 -1.21 -7.10 6.04
N THR A 172 -1.70 -7.92 6.96
CA THR A 172 -1.05 -9.19 7.35
C THR A 172 -1.73 -10.35 6.65
N SER A 173 -1.06 -11.49 6.54
CA SER A 173 -1.68 -12.67 5.90
C SER A 173 -2.88 -13.17 6.71
N PRO A 174 -4.01 -13.46 6.05
CA PRO A 174 -5.03 -14.38 6.55
C PRO A 174 -4.46 -15.74 6.92
N ALA A 175 -5.20 -16.52 7.73
CA ALA A 175 -4.76 -17.84 8.20
C ALA A 175 -4.66 -18.88 7.07
N ILE A 176 -5.65 -18.89 6.16
CA ILE A 176 -5.80 -19.91 5.12
C ILE A 176 -6.36 -19.34 3.80
N GLU A 177 -6.59 -18.03 3.72
CA GLU A 177 -7.23 -17.41 2.55
C GLU A 177 -6.18 -16.79 1.63
N ALA A 178 -6.56 -16.58 0.38
CA ALA A 178 -5.88 -15.69 -0.56
C ALA A 178 -6.86 -14.56 -0.92
N ILE A 179 -6.70 -13.39 -0.31
CA ILE A 179 -7.61 -12.25 -0.51
C ILE A 179 -6.97 -11.27 -1.50
N SER A 180 -7.72 -10.82 -2.50
CA SER A 180 -7.24 -9.87 -3.53
C SER A 180 -6.58 -8.63 -2.92
N SER A 181 -5.52 -8.12 -3.55
CA SER A 181 -4.89 -6.84 -3.22
C SER A 181 -5.79 -5.62 -3.39
N LEU A 182 -6.95 -5.78 -4.04
CA LEU A 182 -7.98 -4.73 -4.18
C LEU A 182 -9.03 -4.74 -3.06
N GLN A 183 -8.99 -5.71 -2.15
CA GLN A 183 -10.04 -5.88 -1.14
C GLN A 183 -9.50 -5.55 0.27
N PRO A 184 -10.09 -4.59 0.99
CA PRO A 184 -9.91 -4.50 2.44
C PRO A 184 -10.73 -5.57 3.15
N ASP A 185 -10.22 -6.05 4.28
CA ASP A 185 -10.94 -6.93 5.20
C ASP A 185 -10.33 -6.89 6.61
N TYR A 186 -10.67 -7.85 7.48
CA TYR A 186 -10.19 -7.99 8.86
C TYR A 186 -8.65 -8.04 8.99
N HIS A 187 -7.93 -8.30 7.90
CA HIS A 187 -6.47 -8.42 7.86
C HIS A 187 -5.75 -7.11 7.49
N GLY A 188 -6.51 -6.04 7.23
CA GLY A 188 -6.03 -4.81 6.59
C GLY A 188 -6.40 -4.83 5.11
N GLY A 189 -5.40 -4.74 4.23
CA GLY A 189 -5.59 -4.82 2.79
C GLY A 189 -5.76 -3.44 2.16
N ASN A 190 -6.59 -3.35 1.11
CA ASN A 190 -6.86 -2.12 0.37
C ASN A 190 -7.82 -1.17 1.11
N MET A 191 -7.37 -0.63 2.23
CA MET A 191 -8.19 0.23 3.08
C MET A 191 -8.35 1.63 2.51
N ASP A 192 -7.39 2.09 1.71
CA ASP A 192 -7.38 3.43 1.12
C ASP A 192 -7.73 4.52 2.15
N LEU A 193 -7.10 4.44 3.32
CA LEU A 193 -7.33 5.32 4.47
C LEU A 193 -6.19 6.36 4.58
N PRO A 194 -6.44 7.65 4.28
CA PRO A 194 -5.40 8.69 4.28
C PRO A 194 -4.61 8.82 5.58
N ASP A 195 -5.21 8.45 6.72
CA ASP A 195 -4.55 8.47 8.03
C ASP A 195 -3.44 7.42 8.19
N VAL A 196 -3.32 6.44 7.28
CA VAL A 196 -2.24 5.44 7.26
C VAL A 196 -0.98 6.01 6.59
N GLY A 197 -0.58 7.20 7.04
CA GLY A 197 0.53 8.00 6.53
C GLY A 197 1.63 8.26 7.55
N PRO A 198 2.68 9.04 7.21
CA PRO A 198 3.77 9.38 8.11
C PRO A 198 3.31 9.86 9.49
N GLY A 199 3.87 9.27 10.54
CA GLY A 199 3.51 9.48 11.94
C GLY A 199 2.47 8.49 12.46
N SER A 200 1.68 7.84 11.63
CA SER A 200 0.65 6.88 12.07
C SER A 200 1.24 5.56 12.59
N ILE A 201 0.51 4.90 13.49
CA ILE A 201 0.75 3.50 13.86
C ILE A 201 -0.50 2.70 13.53
N ILE A 202 -0.40 1.79 12.58
CA ILE A 202 -1.45 0.81 12.29
C ILE A 202 -1.22 -0.49 13.06
N TYR A 203 -2.30 -1.07 13.57
CA TYR A 203 -2.30 -2.30 14.36
C TYR A 203 -3.08 -3.37 13.59
N LEU A 204 -2.38 -4.43 13.16
CA LEU A 204 -2.92 -5.49 12.31
C LEU A 204 -2.96 -6.83 13.06
N PRO A 205 -4.06 -7.60 12.98
CA PRO A 205 -4.18 -8.85 13.70
C PRO A 205 -3.32 -9.94 13.06
N VAL A 206 -2.51 -10.63 13.86
CA VAL A 206 -1.70 -11.76 13.37
C VAL A 206 -2.57 -13.01 13.31
N ASN A 207 -2.75 -13.54 12.11
CA ASN A 207 -3.50 -14.79 11.87
C ASN A 207 -2.63 -15.95 11.38
N THR A 208 -1.42 -15.63 10.91
CA THR A 208 -0.44 -16.57 10.36
C THR A 208 0.90 -16.37 11.04
N LYS A 209 1.65 -17.47 11.24
CA LYS A 209 2.99 -17.43 11.82
C LYS A 209 3.87 -16.44 11.06
N GLY A 210 4.54 -15.56 11.80
CA GLY A 210 5.35 -14.49 11.23
C GLY A 210 4.57 -13.27 10.78
N ALA A 211 3.24 -13.22 10.97
CA ALA A 211 2.31 -12.20 10.47
C ALA A 211 2.20 -12.09 8.94
N LEU A 212 3.33 -12.17 8.23
CA LEU A 212 3.46 -12.02 6.78
C LEU A 212 2.85 -10.69 6.35
N LEU A 213 3.54 -9.59 6.67
CA LEU A 213 3.14 -8.24 6.34
C LEU A 213 3.38 -7.96 4.85
N TYR A 214 2.36 -7.44 4.19
CA TYR A 214 2.41 -6.94 2.83
C TYR A 214 2.07 -5.44 2.83
N LEU A 215 2.66 -4.69 1.91
CA LEU A 215 2.32 -3.30 1.67
C LEU A 215 2.58 -2.90 0.21
N GLY A 216 1.86 -1.89 -0.27
CA GLY A 216 2.00 -1.35 -1.61
C GLY A 216 1.06 -0.17 -1.83
N ASP A 217 0.83 0.18 -3.10
CA ASP A 217 -0.15 1.20 -3.49
C ASP A 217 -0.03 2.50 -2.67
N CYS A 218 1.14 3.15 -2.76
CA CYS A 218 1.33 4.43 -2.09
C CYS A 218 0.62 5.54 -2.84
N HIS A 219 -0.14 6.35 -2.12
CA HIS A 219 -0.84 7.52 -2.66
C HIS A 219 -0.09 8.78 -2.26
N ALA A 220 -0.05 9.77 -3.15
CA ALA A 220 0.54 11.07 -2.86
C ALA A 220 -0.43 12.01 -2.12
N VAL A 221 -1.72 11.82 -2.33
CA VAL A 221 -2.86 12.50 -1.68
C VAL A 221 -4.14 11.77 -2.10
N GLN A 222 -5.15 11.71 -1.23
CA GLN A 222 -6.49 11.22 -1.55
C GLN A 222 -7.55 12.06 -0.83
N GLY A 223 -8.75 12.15 -1.43
CA GLY A 223 -9.90 12.86 -0.86
C GLY A 223 -10.73 12.02 0.11
#